data_AF-A0A5K1E0Z9-F1
#
_entry.id   AF-A0A5K1E0Z9-F1
#
_cell.length_a   1.000
_cell.length_b   1.000
_cell.length_c   1.000
_cell.angle_alpha   90.00
_cell.angle_beta   90.00
_cell.angle_gamma   90.00
#
_symmetry.space_group_name_H-M   'P 1'
#
loop_
_entity.id
_entity.type
_entity.pdbx_description
1 polymer ?
#
loop_
_entity_poly.entity_id
_entity_poly.type
_entity_poly.pdbx_seq_one_letter_code
_entity_poly.pdbx_strand_id
1 'polypeptide(L)' 'YWEDRLLKAKAMGLNTIQTYIPWNLHEPQPHQFVFDGIANIEAFLNLAYRLGFLVMLRAGPYICA' A
#
# COMPACT_ATOMS: atom_id res chain seq x y z
N TYR A 1 -9.10 -7.63 -4.94
CA TYR A 1 -7.77 -8.15 -5.30
C TYR A 1 -6.76 -8.04 -4.17
N TRP A 2 -6.54 -6.87 -3.55
CA TRP A 2 -5.60 -6.73 -2.43
C TRP A 2 -5.91 -7.66 -1.24
N GLU A 3 -7.18 -7.79 -0.88
CA GLU A 3 -7.62 -8.65 0.22
C GLU A 3 -7.21 -10.12 0.00
N ASP A 4 -7.42 -10.64 -1.20
CA ASP A 4 -6.97 -12.00 -1.57
C ASP A 4 -5.45 -12.19 -1.37
N ARG A 5 -4.64 -11.20 -1.76
CA ARG A 5 -3.18 -11.26 -1.58
C ARG A 5 -2.78 -11.19 -0.10
N LEU A 6 -3.44 -10.35 0.67
CA LEU A 6 -3.19 -10.22 2.11
C LEU A 6 -3.64 -11.47 2.88
N LEU A 7 -4.77 -12.07 2.52
CA LEU A 7 -5.22 -13.33 3.13
C LEU A 7 -4.24 -14.48 2.84
N LYS A 8 -3.71 -14.56 1.61
CA LYS A 8 -2.66 -15.53 1.26
C LYS A 8 -1.37 -15.28 2.04
N ALA A 9 -0.94 -14.02 2.16
CA ALA A 9 0.21 -13.65 3.00
C ALA A 9 0.00 -14.09 4.45
N LYS A 10 -1.21 -13.90 4.99
CA LYS A 10 -1.58 -14.32 6.35
C LYS A 10 -1.55 -15.83 6.50
N ALA A 11 -2.07 -16.56 5.51
CA ALA A 11 -2.06 -18.03 5.49
C ALA A 11 -0.63 -18.60 5.45
N MET A 12 0.33 -17.85 4.88
CA MET A 12 1.76 -18.18 4.93
C MET A 12 2.42 -17.84 6.28
N GLY A 13 1.68 -17.30 7.26
CA GLY A 13 2.18 -16.97 8.59
C GLY A 13 2.82 -15.57 8.71
N LEU A 14 2.69 -14.71 7.69
CA LEU A 14 3.18 -13.33 7.77
C LEU A 14 2.31 -12.49 8.70
N ASN A 15 2.94 -11.61 9.48
CA ASN A 15 2.28 -10.66 10.39
C ASN A 15 2.51 -9.19 10.01
N THR A 16 3.41 -8.92 9.04
CA THR A 16 3.81 -7.58 8.63
C THR A 16 3.88 -7.49 7.10
N ILE A 17 3.40 -6.39 6.54
CA ILE A 17 3.48 -6.08 5.10
C ILE A 17 4.33 -4.83 4.90
N GLN A 18 5.27 -4.90 3.96
CA GLN A 18 6.05 -3.75 3.52
C GLN A 18 5.52 -3.26 2.18
N THR A 19 5.33 -1.95 2.03
CA THR A 19 4.90 -1.35 0.76
C THR A 19 5.62 -0.05 0.47
N TYR A 20 5.87 0.21 -0.82
CA TYR A 20 6.32 1.49 -1.31
C TYR A 20 5.14 2.40 -1.64
N ILE A 21 5.38 3.72 -1.64
CA ILE A 21 4.46 4.71 -2.19
C ILE A 21 5.06 5.26 -3.49
N PRO A 22 4.57 4.86 -4.67
CA PRO A 22 5.06 5.37 -5.94
C PRO A 22 4.58 6.80 -6.16
N TRP A 23 5.43 7.79 -5.88
CA TRP A 23 5.05 9.21 -5.96
C TRP A 23 4.59 9.65 -7.36
N ASN A 24 5.12 9.05 -8.42
CA ASN A 24 4.68 9.27 -9.80
C ASN A 24 3.21 8.87 -10.05
N LEU A 25 2.66 7.93 -9.27
CA LEU A 25 1.25 7.57 -9.34
C LEU A 25 0.38 8.57 -8.54
N HIS A 26 0.91 9.05 -7.42
CA HIS A 26 0.19 9.98 -6.53
C HIS A 26 0.27 11.43 -6.96
N GLU A 27 1.29 11.83 -7.73
CA GLU A 27 1.42 13.14 -8.35
C GLU A 27 1.79 12.99 -9.84
N PRO A 28 0.84 12.59 -10.71
CA PRO A 28 1.13 12.40 -12.14
C PRO A 28 1.52 13.68 -12.86
N GLN A 29 1.02 14.82 -12.37
CA GLN A 29 1.40 16.17 -12.79
C GLN A 29 1.71 17.01 -11.55
N PRO A 30 2.61 18.00 -11.65
CA PRO A 30 2.94 18.87 -10.52
C PRO A 30 1.68 19.47 -9.89
N HIS A 31 1.55 19.33 -8.58
CA HIS A 31 0.44 19.77 -7.74
C HIS A 31 -0.91 19.08 -8.00
N GLN A 32 -0.94 18.01 -8.80
CA GLN A 32 -2.14 17.20 -9.02
C GLN A 32 -2.05 15.88 -8.27
N PHE A 33 -2.73 15.78 -7.12
CA PHE A 33 -2.68 14.59 -6.28
C PHE A 33 -3.79 13.59 -6.55
N VAL A 34 -3.45 12.30 -6.56
CA VAL A 34 -4.35 11.17 -6.82
C VAL A 34 -4.24 10.15 -5.69
N PHE A 35 -5.36 9.91 -4.99
CA PHE A 35 -5.47 8.98 -3.87
C PHE A 35 -6.72 8.08 -3.95
N ASP A 36 -7.22 7.85 -5.16
CA ASP A 36 -8.39 7.02 -5.45
C ASP A 36 -8.03 5.78 -6.28
N GLY A 37 -8.99 4.87 -6.42
CA GLY A 37 -8.80 3.61 -7.14
C GLY A 37 -7.59 2.81 -6.64
N ILE A 38 -6.67 2.49 -7.55
CA ILE A 38 -5.44 1.74 -7.23
C ILE A 38 -4.42 2.58 -6.43
N ALA A 39 -4.51 3.91 -6.50
CA ALA A 39 -3.68 4.84 -5.73
C ALA A 39 -4.28 5.14 -4.34
N ASN A 40 -5.33 4.43 -3.93
CA ASN A 40 -5.91 4.64 -2.61
C ASN A 40 -5.11 3.93 -1.51
N ILE A 41 -4.13 4.66 -0.96
CA ILE A 41 -3.27 4.20 0.13
C ILE A 41 -4.10 3.95 1.40
N GLU A 42 -5.03 4.85 1.73
CA GLU A 42 -5.83 4.74 2.95
C GLU A 42 -6.67 3.45 2.95
N ALA A 43 -7.32 3.13 1.83
CA ALA A 43 -8.09 1.90 1.69
C ALA A 43 -7.21 0.65 1.87
N PHE A 44 -5.99 0.66 1.33
CA PHE A 44 -5.03 -0.42 1.50
C PHE A 44 -4.58 -0.58 2.96
N LEU A 45 -4.22 0.53 3.63
CA LEU A 45 -3.78 0.52 5.02
C LEU A 45 -4.91 0.07 5.96
N ASN A 46 -6.12 0.57 5.75
CA ASN A 46 -7.30 0.16 6.53
C ASN A 46 -7.61 -1.32 6.33
N LEU A 47 -7.44 -1.86 5.11
CA LEU A 47 -7.59 -3.29 4.87
C LEU A 47 -6.51 -4.11 5.59
N ALA A 48 -5.24 -3.70 5.51
CA ALA A 48 -4.14 -4.37 6.22
C ALA A 48 -4.38 -4.36 7.75
N TYR A 49 -4.81 -3.23 8.30
CA TYR A 49 -5.17 -3.08 9.71
C TYR A 49 -6.32 -4.02 10.11
N ARG A 50 -7.42 -4.05 9.34
CA ARG A 50 -8.56 -4.96 9.60
C ARG A 50 -8.16 -6.43 9.57
N LEU A 51 -7.21 -6.79 8.72
CA LEU A 51 -6.68 -8.16 8.64
C LEU A 51 -5.62 -8.45 9.72
N GLY A 52 -5.27 -7.48 10.57
CA GLY A 52 -4.34 -7.65 11.68
C GLY A 52 -2.87 -7.62 11.29
N PHE A 53 -2.52 -6.98 10.17
CA PHE A 53 -1.14 -6.79 9.77
C PHE A 53 -0.53 -5.52 10.39
N LEU A 54 0.74 -5.61 10.77
CA LEU A 54 1.61 -4.44 10.88
C LEU A 54 1.99 -3.96 9.47
N VAL A 55 2.19 -2.66 9.29
CA VAL A 55 2.59 -2.10 7.99
C VAL A 55 3.88 -1.30 8.12
N MET A 56 4.89 -1.69 7.32
CA MET A 56 6.12 -0.92 7.14
C MET A 56 6.03 -0.11 5.85
N LEU A 57 5.70 1.17 6.01
CA LEU A 57 5.58 2.11 4.90
C LEU A 57 6.95 2.67 4.49
N ARG A 58 7.27 2.54 3.21
CA ARG A 58 8.46 3.13 2.59
C ARG A 58 8.01 4.20 1.60
N ALA A 59 7.77 5.40 2.11
CA ALA A 59 7.08 6.46 1.38
C ALA A 59 7.85 7.06 0.19
N GLY A 60 9.16 6.75 0.02
CA GLY A 60 9.95 7.42 -1.01
C GLY A 60 10.15 8.92 -0.70
N PRO A 61 10.68 9.72 -1.63
CA PRO A 61 10.10 9.91 -2.97
C PRO A 61 10.72 9.05 -4.07
N TYR A 62 11.98 8.63 -3.90
CA TYR A 62 12.62 7.65 -4.77
C TYR A 62 12.59 6.29 -4.09
N ILE A 63 12.01 5.30 -4.77
CA ILE A 63 11.80 3.95 -4.22
C ILE A 63 12.67 2.88 -4.89
N CYS A 64 13.38 3.21 -5.97
CA CYS A 64 14.20 2.29 -6.78
C CYS A 64 13.45 1.03 -7.29
N ALA A 65 12.13 0.96 -7.07
CA ALA A 65 11.32 -0.25 -7.08
C ALA A 65 11.22 -0.90 -8.45
#